data_AF-A0A1C3Y8Q2-F1
#
_entry.id   AF-A0A1C3Y8Q2-F1
#
_cell.length_a   1.000
_cell.length_b   1.000
_cell.length_c   1.000
_cell.angle_alpha   90.00
_cell.angle_beta   90.00
_cell.angle_gamma   90.00
#
_symmetry.space_group_name_H-M   'P 1'
#
loop_
_entity.id
_entity.type
_entity.pdbx_description
1 polymer ?
#
loop_
_entity_poly.entity_id
_entity_poly.type
_entity_poly.pdbx_seq_one_letter_code
_entity_poly.pdbx_strand_id
1 'polypeptide(L)'
;MMPTLAQVLSTFPDRRFLINVKSRDSSEGEKLAAVLNGLPPARRAGIIVYGGDEPIDVLGRLAPDIKTASRKSLKECLFGYIGYGWTGLLPDACRHRIMLVPINIASWLWGWPDRFLNRMQDAGTEVFVLGPYRGGDFSTGIDDAAQLARLPQDYAAGLWTNEIETIGNLMK
;
A
#
# COMPACT_ATOMS: atom_id res chain seq x y z
N MET A 1 15.04 1.47 -24.14
CA MET A 1 14.97 0.09 -23.58
C MET A 1 14.17 0.13 -22.29
N MET A 2 13.45 -0.94 -21.95
CA MET A 2 12.77 -1.05 -20.65
C MET A 2 13.75 -1.58 -19.59
N PRO A 3 13.83 -0.96 -18.39
CA PRO A 3 14.72 -1.41 -17.33
C PRO A 3 14.23 -2.72 -16.70
N THR A 4 15.16 -3.54 -16.22
CA THR A 4 14.84 -4.72 -15.41
C THR A 4 14.65 -4.35 -13.94
N LEU A 5 13.95 -5.19 -13.17
CA LEU A 5 13.80 -4.99 -11.73
C LEU A 5 15.16 -4.94 -11.02
N ALA A 6 16.11 -5.80 -11.40
CA ALA A 6 17.44 -5.82 -10.82
C ALA A 6 18.20 -4.51 -11.06
N GLN A 7 18.09 -3.93 -12.27
CA GLN A 7 18.67 -2.63 -12.59
C GLN A 7 18.06 -1.51 -11.74
N VAL A 8 16.74 -1.51 -11.55
CA VAL A 8 16.07 -0.50 -10.71
C VAL A 8 16.52 -0.62 -9.25
N LEU A 9 16.54 -1.84 -8.70
CA LEU A 9 16.93 -2.07 -7.31
C LEU A 9 18.40 -1.75 -7.04
N SER A 10 19.29 -1.98 -8.01
CA SER A 10 20.72 -1.63 -7.88
C SER A 10 20.97 -0.13 -8.06
N THR A 11 20.23 0.53 -8.96
CA THR A 11 20.35 1.99 -9.19
C THR A 11 19.84 2.78 -7.99
N PHE A 12 18.83 2.25 -7.28
CA PHE A 12 18.20 2.90 -6.14
C PHE A 12 18.27 2.01 -4.89
N PRO A 13 19.47 1.82 -4.30
CA PRO A 13 19.66 0.88 -3.20
C PRO A 13 18.94 1.31 -1.91
N ASP A 14 18.74 2.62 -1.71
CA ASP A 14 18.19 3.16 -0.46
C ASP A 14 16.76 3.70 -0.61
N ARG A 15 16.13 3.52 -1.78
CA ARG A 15 14.76 3.99 -2.02
C ARG A 15 13.74 2.92 -1.67
N ARG A 16 12.58 3.37 -1.19
CA ARG A 16 11.43 2.50 -0.96
C ARG A 16 10.74 2.19 -2.27
N PHE A 17 10.20 0.99 -2.42
CA PHE A 17 9.51 0.56 -3.63
C PHE A 17 8.17 -0.07 -3.32
N LEU A 18 7.18 0.29 -4.14
CA LEU A 18 5.92 -0.42 -4.24
C LEU A 18 5.87 -1.10 -5.61
N ILE A 19 5.95 -2.44 -5.62
CA ILE A 19 6.03 -3.25 -6.83
C ILE A 19 4.65 -3.83 -7.14
N ASN A 20 4.16 -3.55 -8.35
CA ASN A 20 2.90 -4.10 -8.84
C ASN A 20 3.13 -5.36 -9.69
N VAL A 21 2.60 -6.50 -9.25
CA VAL A 21 2.50 -7.72 -10.06
C VAL A 21 1.21 -7.64 -10.87
N LYS A 22 1.34 -7.37 -12.18
CA LYS A 22 0.20 -7.07 -13.05
C LYS A 22 -0.57 -8.31 -13.51
N SER A 23 0.07 -9.48 -13.54
CA SER A 23 -0.59 -10.71 -13.98
C SER A 23 -1.33 -11.40 -12.81
N ARG A 24 -2.04 -12.48 -13.15
CA ARG A 24 -2.57 -13.47 -12.17
C ARG A 24 -1.79 -14.79 -12.22
N ASP A 25 -0.63 -14.82 -12.87
CA ASP A 25 0.19 -16.03 -12.93
C ASP A 25 0.94 -16.21 -11.61
N SER A 26 0.62 -17.31 -10.90
CA SER A 26 1.29 -17.72 -9.67
C SER A 26 2.82 -17.80 -9.79
N SER A 27 3.35 -18.13 -10.98
CA SER A 27 4.79 -18.25 -11.23
C SER A 27 5.52 -16.91 -11.10
N GLU A 28 4.84 -15.78 -11.29
CA GLU A 28 5.43 -14.46 -11.06
C GLU A 28 5.72 -14.22 -9.58
N GLY A 29 4.90 -14.78 -8.68
CA GLY A 29 5.15 -14.75 -7.23
C GLY A 29 6.44 -15.47 -6.86
N GLU A 30 6.68 -16.66 -7.44
CA GLU A 30 7.90 -17.45 -7.21
C GLU A 30 9.15 -16.73 -7.74
N LYS A 31 9.08 -16.23 -8.98
CA LYS A 31 10.19 -15.50 -9.62
C LYS A 31 10.54 -14.24 -8.85
N LEU A 32 9.54 -13.48 -8.41
CA LEU A 32 9.76 -12.29 -7.62
C LEU A 32 10.32 -12.62 -6.24
N ALA A 33 9.82 -13.66 -5.57
CA ALA A 33 10.35 -14.12 -4.28
C ALA A 33 11.83 -14.50 -4.40
N ALA A 34 12.23 -15.20 -5.46
CA ALA A 34 13.62 -15.57 -5.69
C ALA A 34 14.55 -14.34 -5.79
N VAL A 35 14.11 -13.29 -6.50
CA VAL A 35 14.86 -12.03 -6.61
C VAL A 35 14.91 -11.30 -5.26
N LEU A 36 13.76 -11.13 -4.60
CA LEU A 36 13.68 -10.33 -3.38
C LEU A 36 14.38 -11.01 -2.20
N ASN A 37 14.35 -12.35 -2.10
CA ASN A 37 15.04 -13.10 -1.06
C ASN A 37 16.57 -13.08 -1.20
N GLY A 38 17.09 -12.72 -2.36
CA GLY A 38 18.52 -12.45 -2.55
C GLY A 38 18.98 -11.11 -1.96
N LEU A 39 18.05 -10.25 -1.52
CA LEU A 39 18.37 -8.94 -0.96
C LEU A 39 18.59 -9.01 0.57
N PRO A 40 19.44 -8.14 1.14
CA PRO A 40 19.57 -8.02 2.59
C PRO A 40 18.21 -7.71 3.26
N PRO A 41 17.92 -8.21 4.48
CA PRO A 41 16.66 -7.95 5.17
C PRO A 41 16.31 -6.46 5.31
N ALA A 42 17.30 -5.61 5.59
CA ALA A 42 17.12 -4.16 5.65
C ALA A 42 16.63 -3.56 4.33
N ARG A 43 17.07 -4.12 3.19
CA ARG A 43 16.60 -3.71 1.86
C ARG A 43 15.15 -4.13 1.65
N ARG A 44 14.79 -5.36 2.03
CA ARG A 44 13.44 -5.92 1.91
C ARG A 44 12.41 -5.14 2.72
N ALA A 45 12.79 -4.60 3.88
CA ALA A 45 11.90 -3.79 4.72
C ALA A 45 11.36 -2.52 4.03
N GLY A 46 12.08 -2.01 3.02
CA GLY A 46 11.66 -0.87 2.21
C GLY A 46 10.81 -1.24 0.99
N ILE A 47 10.51 -2.53 0.77
CA ILE A 47 9.80 -3.04 -0.40
C ILE A 47 8.41 -3.54 0.02
N ILE A 48 7.42 -3.15 -0.75
CA ILE A 48 6.04 -3.60 -0.64
C ILE A 48 5.65 -4.16 -2.00
N VAL A 49 4.91 -5.28 -2.02
CA VAL A 49 4.44 -5.88 -3.26
C VAL A 49 2.93 -6.01 -3.26
N TYR A 50 2.27 -5.60 -4.33
CA TYR A 50 0.83 -5.72 -4.49
C TYR A 50 0.45 -6.25 -5.87
N GLY A 51 -0.74 -6.84 -6.00
CA GLY A 51 -1.16 -7.44 -7.27
C GLY A 51 -2.38 -8.36 -7.21
N GLY A 52 -2.46 -9.27 -8.18
CA GLY A 52 -3.44 -10.36 -8.19
C GLY A 52 -3.28 -11.31 -7.00
N ASP A 53 -4.36 -12.02 -6.64
CA ASP A 53 -4.37 -12.84 -5.42
C ASP A 53 -3.38 -14.01 -5.52
N GLU A 54 -3.33 -14.69 -6.66
CA GLU A 54 -2.51 -15.87 -6.89
C GLU A 54 -0.99 -15.62 -6.73
N PRO A 55 -0.36 -14.63 -7.43
CA PRO A 55 1.06 -14.36 -7.24
C PRO A 55 1.39 -13.80 -5.86
N ILE A 56 0.48 -13.02 -5.27
CA ILE A 56 0.71 -12.42 -3.95
C ILE A 56 0.64 -13.47 -2.83
N ASP A 57 -0.29 -14.42 -2.91
CA ASP A 57 -0.39 -15.52 -1.95
C ASP A 57 0.85 -16.43 -2.00
N VAL A 58 1.42 -16.66 -3.20
CA VAL A 58 2.70 -17.37 -3.36
C VAL A 58 3.84 -16.57 -2.75
N LEU A 59 3.96 -15.29 -3.10
CA LEU A 59 5.03 -14.42 -2.59
C LEU A 59 4.99 -14.31 -1.06
N GLY A 60 3.81 -14.10 -0.48
CA GLY A 60 3.65 -13.96 0.98
C GLY A 60 4.08 -15.21 1.74
N ARG A 61 3.94 -16.41 1.15
CA ARG A 61 4.44 -17.66 1.74
C ARG A 61 5.96 -17.80 1.62
N LEU A 62 6.54 -17.36 0.50
CA LEU A 62 7.98 -17.52 0.20
C LEU A 62 8.86 -16.40 0.77
N ALA A 63 8.29 -15.23 1.05
CA ALA A 63 8.99 -14.05 1.57
C ALA A 63 8.13 -13.33 2.64
N PRO A 64 7.86 -13.99 3.80
CA PRO A 64 6.89 -13.51 4.78
C PRO A 64 7.28 -12.20 5.49
N ASP A 65 8.55 -11.78 5.41
CA ASP A 65 8.99 -10.51 5.97
C ASP A 65 8.64 -9.31 5.07
N ILE A 66 8.33 -9.55 3.80
CA ILE A 66 7.91 -8.51 2.85
C ILE A 66 6.41 -8.24 3.02
N LYS A 67 6.03 -6.98 3.18
CA LYS A 67 4.62 -6.58 3.19
C LYS A 67 4.01 -6.83 1.82
N THR A 68 2.94 -7.62 1.78
CA THR A 68 2.22 -7.89 0.54
C THR A 68 0.75 -7.48 0.62
N ALA A 69 0.16 -7.19 -0.54
CA ALA A 69 -1.25 -6.84 -0.63
C ALA A 69 -1.90 -7.33 -1.93
N SER A 70 -2.76 -8.32 -1.82
CA SER A 70 -3.66 -8.73 -2.89
C SER A 70 -4.93 -7.90 -2.89
N ARG A 71 -5.66 -7.88 -4.02
CA ARG A 71 -6.98 -7.23 -4.11
C ARG A 71 -7.93 -7.75 -3.03
N LYS A 72 -7.94 -9.06 -2.81
CA LYS A 72 -8.74 -9.69 -1.74
C LYS A 72 -8.34 -9.17 -0.37
N SER A 73 -7.04 -9.20 -0.05
CA SER A 73 -6.55 -8.78 1.28
C SER A 73 -6.82 -7.30 1.59
N LEU A 74 -6.73 -6.43 0.57
CA LEU A 74 -7.04 -4.99 0.70
C LEU A 74 -8.51 -4.77 1.04
N LYS A 75 -9.41 -5.50 0.36
CA LYS A 75 -10.86 -5.45 0.62
C LYS A 75 -11.18 -5.99 2.01
N GLU A 76 -10.62 -7.15 2.37
CA GLU A 76 -10.84 -7.76 3.69
C GLU A 76 -10.40 -6.84 4.83
N CYS A 77 -9.23 -6.21 4.71
CA CYS A 77 -8.78 -5.23 5.69
C CYS A 77 -9.75 -4.03 5.79
N LEU A 78 -10.03 -3.38 4.66
CA LEU A 78 -10.81 -2.15 4.64
C LEU A 78 -12.25 -2.38 5.10
N PHE A 79 -12.94 -3.38 4.56
CA PHE A 79 -14.31 -3.70 4.97
C PHE A 79 -14.38 -4.24 6.40
N GLY A 80 -13.39 -5.04 6.82
CA GLY A 80 -13.27 -5.47 8.20
C GLY A 80 -13.12 -4.29 9.15
N TYR A 81 -12.27 -3.31 8.82
CA TYR A 81 -12.10 -2.13 9.66
C TYR A 81 -13.35 -1.24 9.68
N ILE A 82 -14.06 -1.10 8.56
CA ILE A 82 -15.35 -0.40 8.51
C ILE A 82 -16.38 -1.08 9.43
N GLY A 83 -16.44 -2.41 9.43
CA GLY A 83 -17.40 -3.17 10.25
C GLY A 83 -17.07 -3.24 11.74
N TYR A 84 -15.79 -3.37 12.10
CA TYR A 84 -15.36 -3.65 13.49
C TYR A 84 -14.54 -2.54 14.15
N GLY A 85 -14.03 -1.56 13.39
CA GLY A 85 -13.08 -0.56 13.89
C GLY A 85 -13.60 0.30 15.04
N TRP A 86 -14.92 0.46 15.14
CA TRP A 86 -15.60 1.15 16.24
C TRP A 86 -15.41 0.47 17.60
N THR A 87 -15.25 -0.85 17.61
CA THR A 87 -14.96 -1.64 18.84
C THR A 87 -13.52 -1.45 19.32
N GLY A 88 -12.65 -0.86 18.49
CA GLY A 88 -11.22 -0.80 18.73
C GLY A 88 -10.45 -2.04 18.26
N LEU A 89 -11.14 -3.08 17.77
CA LEU A 89 -10.51 -4.25 17.17
C LEU A 89 -9.96 -3.93 15.78
N LEU A 90 -8.77 -4.45 15.48
CA LEU A 90 -8.18 -4.47 14.16
C LEU A 90 -8.28 -5.89 13.59
N PRO A 91 -8.88 -6.10 12.40
CA PRO A 91 -8.90 -7.40 11.75
C PRO A 91 -7.49 -7.94 11.52
N ASP A 92 -7.27 -9.25 11.68
CA ASP A 92 -5.97 -9.86 11.35
C ASP A 92 -5.61 -9.68 9.87
N ALA A 93 -6.63 -9.59 9.01
CA ALA A 93 -6.51 -9.19 7.62
C ALA A 93 -5.95 -7.77 7.42
N CYS A 94 -5.66 -7.00 8.46
CA CYS A 94 -4.96 -5.73 8.35
C CYS A 94 -3.49 -5.80 8.77
N ARG A 95 -3.01 -6.83 9.47
CA ARG A 95 -1.65 -6.85 10.04
C ARG A 95 -0.57 -7.01 8.96
N HIS A 96 0.57 -6.32 9.15
CA HIS A 96 1.81 -6.41 8.35
C HIS A 96 1.59 -6.33 6.83
N ARG A 97 0.91 -5.28 6.37
CA ARG A 97 0.57 -5.09 4.94
C ARG A 97 0.44 -3.62 4.58
N ILE A 98 -0.15 -3.33 3.43
CA ILE A 98 -0.64 -1.98 3.11
C ILE A 98 -2.15 -1.91 3.13
N MET A 99 -2.67 -0.72 3.38
CA MET A 99 -4.08 -0.38 3.28
C MET A 99 -4.25 0.80 2.35
N LEU A 100 -5.08 0.63 1.32
CA LEU A 100 -5.41 1.69 0.39
C LEU A 100 -6.77 2.29 0.76
N VAL A 101 -6.81 3.59 1.00
CA VAL A 101 -8.00 4.30 1.49
C VAL A 101 -8.42 5.38 0.50
N PRO A 102 -9.54 5.24 -0.20
CA PRO A 102 -10.09 6.33 -1.01
C PRO A 102 -10.41 7.57 -0.17
N ILE A 103 -10.01 8.74 -0.64
CA ILE A 103 -10.19 10.01 0.09
C ILE A 103 -11.67 10.33 0.39
N ASN A 104 -12.59 9.85 -0.44
CA ASN A 104 -14.03 10.05 -0.26
C ASN A 104 -14.68 9.14 0.78
N ILE A 105 -13.95 8.18 1.34
CA ILE A 105 -14.43 7.36 2.47
C ILE A 105 -13.60 7.55 3.74
N ALA A 106 -12.39 8.12 3.62
CA ALA A 106 -11.41 8.21 4.69
C ALA A 106 -11.98 8.82 5.99
N SER A 107 -12.71 9.93 5.88
CA SER A 107 -13.31 10.64 7.03
C SER A 107 -14.39 9.85 7.78
N TRP A 108 -14.89 8.75 7.21
CA TRP A 108 -15.86 7.87 7.86
C TRP A 108 -15.21 6.69 8.58
N LEU A 109 -13.90 6.49 8.39
CA LEU A 109 -13.18 5.44 9.11
C LEU A 109 -13.08 5.83 10.59
N TRP A 110 -13.40 4.87 11.46
CA TRP A 110 -13.41 5.13 12.89
C TRP A 110 -12.03 5.56 13.39
N GLY A 111 -11.97 6.72 14.03
CA GLY A 111 -10.73 7.30 14.55
C GLY A 111 -9.87 8.04 13.51
N TRP A 112 -10.39 8.29 12.30
CA TRP A 112 -9.69 9.11 11.32
C TRP A 112 -9.39 10.54 11.82
N PRO A 113 -8.21 11.11 11.54
CA PRO A 113 -7.02 10.44 10.98
C PRO A 113 -6.21 9.71 12.05
N ASP A 114 -5.94 10.33 13.20
CA ASP A 114 -4.81 9.96 14.06
C ASP A 114 -4.96 8.61 14.72
N ARG A 115 -6.11 8.36 15.35
CA ARG A 115 -6.36 7.08 16.03
C ARG A 115 -6.37 5.92 15.02
N PHE A 116 -6.89 6.15 13.82
CA PHE A 116 -6.86 5.18 12.74
C PHE A 116 -5.42 4.90 12.30
N LEU A 117 -4.65 5.95 11.99
CA LEU A 117 -3.27 5.83 11.52
C LEU A 117 -2.36 5.16 12.57
N ASN A 118 -2.49 5.53 13.85
CA ASN A 118 -1.73 4.92 14.94
C ASN A 118 -2.01 3.41 15.05
N ARG A 119 -3.29 3.00 14.95
CA ARG A 119 -3.65 1.58 14.97
C ARG A 119 -3.06 0.79 13.79
N MET A 120 -3.04 1.40 12.61
CA MET A 120 -2.42 0.78 11.43
C MET A 120 -0.92 0.65 11.64
N GLN A 121 -0.27 1.70 12.13
CA GLN A 121 1.16 1.69 12.44
C GLN A 121 1.52 0.62 13.48
N ASP A 122 0.77 0.51 14.58
CA ASP A 122 0.96 -0.50 15.63
C ASP A 122 0.85 -1.94 15.09
N ALA A 123 0.09 -2.14 14.02
CA ALA A 123 -0.08 -3.42 13.35
C ALA A 123 0.93 -3.68 12.22
N GLY A 124 1.87 -2.76 12.00
CA GLY A 124 2.82 -2.82 10.89
C GLY A 124 2.17 -2.55 9.53
N THR A 125 1.05 -1.84 9.51
CA THR A 125 0.25 -1.56 8.31
C THR A 125 0.51 -0.16 7.81
N GLU A 126 0.93 -0.03 6.55
CA GLU A 126 1.14 1.28 5.95
C GLU A 126 -0.09 1.73 5.17
N VAL A 127 -0.57 2.92 5.50
CA VAL A 127 -1.75 3.51 4.87
C VAL A 127 -1.32 4.40 3.71
N PHE A 128 -1.99 4.23 2.57
CA PHE A 128 -1.91 5.15 1.45
C PHE A 128 -3.30 5.68 1.11
N VAL A 129 -3.50 7.00 1.15
CA VAL A 129 -4.74 7.59 0.66
C VAL A 129 -4.69 7.71 -0.86
N LEU A 130 -5.76 7.24 -1.49
CA LEU A 130 -6.01 7.30 -2.92
C LEU A 130 -6.95 8.45 -3.26
N GLY A 131 -7.04 8.78 -4.55
CA GLY A 131 -8.12 9.59 -5.10
C GLY A 131 -9.51 9.01 -4.83
N PRO A 132 -10.57 9.75 -5.19
CA PRO A 132 -11.94 9.35 -4.91
C PRO A 132 -12.29 8.04 -5.63
N TYR A 133 -12.88 7.09 -4.89
CA TYR A 133 -13.43 5.88 -5.48
C TYR A 133 -14.73 6.21 -6.21
N ARG A 134 -14.80 5.88 -7.51
CA ARG A 134 -15.94 6.15 -8.40
C ARG A 134 -16.62 4.88 -8.93
N GLY A 135 -16.34 3.73 -8.33
CA GLY A 135 -16.71 2.43 -8.88
C GLY A 135 -15.72 1.99 -9.97
N GLY A 136 -15.15 0.79 -9.82
CA GLY A 136 -14.20 0.23 -10.78
C GLY A 136 -13.07 -0.54 -10.11
N ASP A 137 -12.20 -1.14 -10.94
CA ASP A 137 -11.10 -2.01 -10.50
C ASP A 137 -9.75 -1.30 -10.38
N PHE A 138 -9.72 0.02 -10.61
CA PHE A 138 -8.48 0.80 -10.65
C PHE A 138 -8.45 1.86 -9.56
N SER A 139 -7.27 2.01 -8.95
CA SER A 139 -6.98 3.11 -8.03
C SER A 139 -6.74 4.40 -8.81
N THR A 140 -7.24 5.51 -8.27
CA THR A 140 -6.95 6.87 -8.73
C THR A 140 -5.98 7.55 -7.77
N GLY A 141 -5.21 8.52 -8.27
CA GLY A 141 -4.35 9.35 -7.44
C GLY A 141 -5.09 10.54 -6.84
N ILE A 142 -4.53 11.08 -5.76
CA ILE A 142 -4.74 12.48 -5.37
C ILE A 142 -3.85 13.30 -6.29
N ASP A 143 -4.45 13.96 -7.27
CA ASP A 143 -3.69 14.57 -8.38
C ASP A 143 -3.86 16.11 -8.43
N ASP A 144 -4.73 16.68 -7.59
CA ASP A 144 -5.00 18.11 -7.54
C ASP A 144 -5.06 18.67 -6.10
N ALA A 145 -4.89 19.99 -5.99
CA ALA A 145 -4.89 20.70 -4.72
C ALA A 145 -6.22 20.61 -3.96
N ALA A 146 -7.35 20.55 -4.68
CA ALA A 146 -8.67 20.48 -4.06
C ALA A 146 -8.90 19.11 -3.40
N GLN A 147 -8.40 18.03 -4.00
CA GLN A 147 -8.39 16.71 -3.37
C GLN A 147 -7.44 16.70 -2.18
N LEU A 148 -6.21 17.20 -2.34
CA LEU A 148 -5.23 17.26 -1.24
C LEU A 148 -5.79 18.02 -0.02
N ALA A 149 -6.47 19.15 -0.25
CA ALA A 149 -7.07 19.97 0.80
C ALA A 149 -8.20 19.28 1.60
N ARG A 150 -8.68 18.11 1.19
CA ARG A 150 -9.63 17.30 1.96
C ARG A 150 -8.95 16.49 3.05
N LEU A 151 -7.64 16.36 3.00
CA LEU A 151 -6.87 15.74 4.07
C LEU A 151 -6.71 16.71 5.25
N PRO A 152 -6.60 16.19 6.48
CA PRO A 152 -6.16 16.97 7.63
C PRO A 152 -4.83 17.67 7.37
N GLN A 153 -4.62 18.86 7.94
CA GLN A 153 -3.42 19.67 7.69
C GLN A 153 -2.12 18.97 8.13
N ASP A 154 -2.20 18.12 9.16
CA ASP A 154 -1.12 17.35 9.74
C ASP A 154 -1.11 15.88 9.27
N TYR A 155 -1.75 15.59 8.14
CA TYR A 155 -1.81 14.24 7.60
C TYR A 155 -0.40 13.67 7.34
N ALA A 156 -0.03 12.65 8.12
CA ALA A 156 1.30 12.08 8.16
C ALA A 156 1.34 10.60 7.73
N ALA A 157 0.70 10.27 6.60
CA ALA A 157 0.80 8.93 5.99
C ALA A 157 0.95 9.00 4.47
N GLY A 158 0.98 7.85 3.80
CA GLY A 158 1.28 7.77 2.38
C GLY A 158 0.20 8.40 1.50
N LEU A 159 0.61 9.02 0.40
CA LEU A 159 -0.28 9.45 -0.66
C LEU A 159 0.00 8.69 -1.95
N TRP A 160 -1.07 8.39 -2.67
CA TRP A 160 -0.99 7.88 -4.02
C TRP A 160 -1.29 9.00 -4.99
N THR A 161 -0.35 9.31 -5.88
CA THR A 161 -0.48 10.41 -6.83
C THR A 161 0.19 10.06 -8.15
N ASN A 162 -0.38 10.56 -9.25
CA ASN A 162 0.26 10.61 -10.56
C ASN A 162 1.05 11.92 -10.75
N GLU A 163 0.78 12.93 -9.93
CA GLU A 163 1.27 14.31 -10.08
C GLU A 163 2.22 14.70 -8.93
N ILE A 164 3.29 13.91 -8.75
CA ILE A 164 4.22 14.06 -7.60
C ILE A 164 4.87 15.45 -7.53
N GLU A 165 5.11 16.10 -8.66
CA GLU A 165 5.69 17.45 -8.69
C GLU A 165 4.72 18.49 -8.14
N THR A 166 3.43 18.37 -8.46
CA THR A 166 2.39 19.28 -7.98
C THR A 166 2.09 19.01 -6.52
N ILE A 167 1.74 17.77 -6.18
CA ILE A 167 1.34 17.40 -4.81
C ILE A 167 2.52 17.54 -3.84
N GLY A 168 3.72 17.12 -4.24
CA GLY A 168 4.91 17.21 -3.40
C GLY A 168 5.31 18.65 -3.07
N ASN A 169 5.01 19.63 -3.92
CA ASN A 169 5.25 21.04 -3.63
C ASN A 169 4.22 21.64 -2.66
N LEU A 170 2.99 21.14 -2.65
CA LEU A 170 1.92 21.60 -1.77
C LEU A 170 2.02 21.05 -0.34
N MET A 171 2.80 19.99 -0.13
CA MET A 171 3.00 19.33 1.16
C MET A 171 4.27 19.75 1.91
N LYS A 172 4.99 20.77 1.42
CA LYS A 172 6.23 21.26 2.04
C LYS A 172 5.97 22.09 3.29
#